data_AF-U5S9I8-F1
#
_entry.id   AF-U5S9I8-F1
#
_cell.length_a   1.000
_cell.length_b   1.000
_cell.length_c   1.000
_cell.angle_alpha   90.00
_cell.angle_beta   90.00
_cell.angle_gamma   90.00
#
_symmetry.space_group_name_H-M   'P 1'
#
loop_
_entity.id
_entity.type
_entity.pdbx_description
1 polymer ?
#
loop_
_entity_poly.entity_id
_entity_poly.type
_entity_poly.pdbx_seq_one_letter_code
_entity_poly.pdbx_strand_id
1 'polypeptide(L)'
;MKERKISTYFSIYLNEKEVVLHYANTIELAQEFQFKMEEDALQFFQACLDIEKSIENLATQKQESTHNQWVKQALKGVDYEYAEY
;
A
#
# COMPACT_ATOMS: atom_id res chain seq x y z
N MET A 1 -7.59 -10.26 -11.29
CA MET A 1 -6.16 -10.65 -11.22
C MET A 1 -5.74 -10.70 -9.75
N LYS A 2 -4.91 -11.68 -9.33
CA LYS A 2 -4.44 -11.79 -7.94
C LYS A 2 -2.93 -11.67 -7.89
N GLU A 3 -2.42 -10.72 -7.12
CA GLU A 3 -0.98 -10.49 -6.97
C GLU A 3 -0.62 -10.21 -5.51
N ARG A 4 0.55 -10.69 -5.07
CA ARG A 4 1.04 -10.47 -3.71
C ARG A 4 2.52 -10.17 -3.73
N LYS A 5 2.94 -9.18 -2.95
CA LYS A 5 4.35 -8.88 -2.71
C LYS A 5 4.62 -8.69 -1.21
N ILE A 6 5.77 -9.21 -0.78
CA ILE A 6 6.21 -9.16 0.61
C ILE A 6 7.59 -8.51 0.63
N SER A 7 7.76 -7.53 1.50
CA SER A 7 8.99 -6.81 1.76
C SER A 7 9.45 -7.04 3.20
N THR A 8 10.53 -6.37 3.60
CA THR A 8 11.09 -6.45 4.95
C THR A 8 10.21 -5.78 6.01
N TYR A 9 9.42 -4.77 5.64
CA TYR A 9 8.61 -3.97 6.57
C TYR A 9 7.13 -3.86 6.20
N PHE A 10 6.70 -4.43 5.07
CA PHE A 10 5.30 -4.46 4.68
C PHE A 10 4.98 -5.64 3.76
N SER A 11 3.70 -5.93 3.60
CA SER A 11 3.17 -6.79 2.55
C SER A 11 1.99 -6.13 1.89
N ILE A 12 1.85 -6.33 0.58
CA ILE A 12 0.74 -5.82 -0.21
C ILE A 12 0.13 -6.94 -1.06
N TYR A 13 -1.19 -6.93 -1.16
CA TYR A 13 -1.98 -7.86 -1.93
C TYR A 13 -2.93 -7.08 -2.83
N LEU A 14 -3.10 -7.54 -4.06
CA LEU A 14 -4.05 -7.03 -5.05
C LEU A 14 -5.00 -8.15 -5.46
N ASN A 15 -6.29 -7.87 -5.47
CA ASN A 15 -7.34 -8.76 -5.93
C ASN A 15 -8.41 -7.96 -6.67
N GLU A 16 -8.33 -7.95 -8.01
CA GLU A 16 -9.23 -7.17 -8.87
C GLU A 16 -9.22 -5.67 -8.49
N LYS A 17 -10.23 -5.22 -7.75
CA LYS A 17 -10.41 -3.83 -7.32
C LYS A 17 -9.97 -3.57 -5.88
N GLU A 18 -9.46 -4.60 -5.21
CA GLU A 18 -9.10 -4.57 -3.81
C GLU A 18 -7.58 -4.56 -3.67
N VAL A 19 -7.04 -3.64 -2.86
CA VAL A 19 -5.65 -3.66 -2.44
C VAL A 19 -5.60 -3.74 -0.92
N VAL A 20 -4.89 -4.71 -0.39
CA VAL A 20 -4.69 -4.89 1.05
C VAL A 20 -3.23 -4.64 1.38
N LEU A 21 -2.98 -3.75 2.33
CA LEU A 21 -1.65 -3.35 2.73
C LEU A 21 -1.47 -3.54 4.23
N HIS A 22 -0.37 -4.18 4.61
CA HIS A 22 -0.07 -4.50 6.00
C HIS A 22 1.39 -4.17 6.32
N TYR A 23 1.61 -3.36 7.36
CA TYR A 23 2.95 -3.00 7.81
C TYR A 23 3.39 -3.86 9.00
N ALA A 24 4.69 -4.10 9.12
CA ALA A 24 5.22 -5.05 10.09
C ALA A 24 5.26 -4.51 11.53
N ASN A 25 5.47 -3.21 11.71
CA ASN A 25 5.60 -2.59 13.04
C ASN A 25 4.34 -1.85 13.52
N THR A 26 3.30 -1.72 12.69
CA THR A 26 2.01 -1.20 13.13
C THR A 26 1.24 -2.27 13.91
N ILE A 27 0.70 -1.86 15.06
CA ILE A 27 -0.29 -2.65 15.81
C ILE A 27 -1.65 -2.65 15.07
N GLU A 28 -1.87 -1.66 14.19
CA GLU A 28 -3.03 -1.55 13.29
C GLU A 28 -3.11 -2.76 12.35
N LEU A 29 -4.32 -3.28 12.14
CA LEU A 29 -4.52 -4.43 11.24
C LEU A 29 -4.36 -4.00 9.78
N ALA A 30 -4.53 -4.96 8.87
CA ALA A 30 -4.41 -4.73 7.44
C ALA A 30 -5.34 -3.59 6.99
N GLN A 31 -4.79 -2.70 6.18
CA GLN A 31 -5.51 -1.61 5.54
C GLN A 31 -6.06 -2.10 4.20
N GLU A 32 -7.37 -2.15 4.07
CA GLU A 32 -8.07 -2.57 2.85
C GLU A 32 -8.56 -1.34 2.07
N PHE A 33 -8.25 -1.31 0.78
CA PHE A 33 -8.60 -0.26 -0.16
C PHE A 33 -9.41 -0.87 -1.29
N GLN A 34 -10.69 -0.50 -1.37
CA GLN A 34 -11.60 -0.98 -2.41
C GLN A 34 -11.86 0.13 -3.43
N PHE A 35 -11.37 -0.06 -4.65
CA PHE A 35 -11.46 0.91 -5.73
C PHE A 35 -12.70 0.69 -6.60
N LYS A 36 -13.12 1.74 -7.32
CA LYS A 36 -14.22 1.64 -8.29
C LYS A 36 -13.81 0.90 -9.56
N MET A 37 -12.58 1.12 -10.00
CA MET A 37 -12.00 0.54 -11.22
C MET A 37 -10.78 -0.32 -10.87
N GLU A 38 -10.61 -1.44 -11.59
CA GLU A 38 -9.43 -2.31 -11.42
C GLU A 38 -8.15 -1.59 -11.83
N GLU A 39 -8.24 -0.63 -12.76
CA GLU A 39 -7.11 0.19 -13.17
C GLU A 39 -6.58 1.05 -12.01
N ASP A 40 -7.46 1.66 -11.22
CA ASP A 40 -7.06 2.46 -10.05
C ASP A 40 -6.38 1.58 -8.99
N ALA A 41 -6.92 0.38 -8.75
CA ALA A 41 -6.33 -0.60 -7.84
C ALA A 41 -4.92 -1.02 -8.30
N LEU A 42 -4.75 -1.28 -9.59
CA LEU A 42 -3.45 -1.63 -10.17
C LEU A 42 -2.46 -0.47 -10.09
N GLN A 43 -2.90 0.76 -10.41
CA GLN A 43 -2.07 1.96 -10.29
C GLN A 43 -1.65 2.21 -8.85
N PHE A 44 -2.56 2.04 -7.89
CA PHE A 44 -2.24 2.17 -6.47
C PHE A 44 -1.27 1.09 -5.97
N PHE A 45 -1.49 -0.16 -6.38
CA PHE A 45 -0.56 -1.26 -6.08
C PHE A 45 0.84 -0.96 -6.59
N GLN A 46 0.96 -0.51 -7.84
CA GLN A 46 2.24 -0.14 -8.44
C GLN A 46 2.88 1.06 -7.74
N ALA A 47 2.10 2.08 -7.38
CA ALA A 47 2.58 3.22 -6.62
C ALA A 47 3.20 2.81 -5.28
N CYS A 48 2.60 1.87 -4.55
CA CYS A 48 3.18 1.34 -3.32
C CYS A 48 4.56 0.70 -3.59
N LEU A 49 4.70 -0.11 -4.66
CA LEU A 49 5.98 -0.72 -5.01
C LEU A 49 7.04 0.30 -5.45
N ASP A 50 6.64 1.39 -6.10
CA ASP A 50 7.57 2.43 -6.52
C ASP A 50 7.99 3.33 -5.34
N ILE A 51 7.10 3.54 -4.38
CA ILE A 51 7.43 4.17 -3.10
C ILE A 51 8.45 3.31 -2.35
N GLU A 52 8.24 1.99 -2.24
CA GLU A 52 9.20 1.06 -1.62
C GLU A 52 10.61 1.23 -2.20
N LYS A 53 10.74 1.22 -3.52
CA LYS A 53 12.04 1.41 -4.20
C LYS A 53 12.63 2.79 -3.91
N SER A 54 11.80 3.82 -3.91
CA SER A 54 12.25 5.21 -3.69
C SER A 54 12.82 5.44 -2.29
N ILE A 55 12.42 4.62 -1.31
CA ILE A 55 12.84 4.74 0.08
C ILE A 55 13.78 3.61 0.54
N GLU A 56 14.26 2.76 -0.37
CA GLU A 56 15.08 1.60 -0.05
C GLU A 56 16.37 1.98 0.71
N ASN A 57 16.89 3.18 0.45
CA ASN A 57 18.12 3.71 1.06
C ASN A 57 17.89 4.44 2.39
N LEU A 58 16.63 4.57 2.85
CA LEU A 58 16.34 5.12 4.18
C LEU A 58 16.70 4.09 5.26
N ALA A 59 17.05 4.59 6.44
CA ALA A 59 17.21 3.73 7.62
C ALA A 59 15.93 2.91 7.84
N THR A 60 16.05 1.61 8.10
CA THR A 60 14.93 0.65 8.19
C THR A 60 13.80 1.14 9.10
N GLN A 61 14.15 1.72 10.25
CA GLN A 61 13.21 2.30 11.22
C GLN A 61 12.36 3.47 10.70
N LYS A 62 12.72 4.06 9.56
CA LYS A 62 11.99 5.17 8.91
C LYS A 62 11.26 4.73 7.64
N GLN A 63 11.55 3.55 7.09
CA GLN A 63 10.98 3.10 5.82
C GLN A 63 9.46 2.97 5.94
N GLU A 64 8.97 2.26 6.95
CA GLU A 64 7.54 2.04 7.17
C GLU A 64 6.74 3.35 7.32
N SER A 65 7.17 4.23 8.22
CA SER A 65 6.48 5.50 8.46
C SER A 65 6.48 6.40 7.22
N THR A 66 7.59 6.41 6.47
CA THR A 66 7.71 7.20 5.23
C THR A 66 6.83 6.61 4.13
N HIS A 67 6.83 5.29 3.98
CA HIS A 67 5.99 4.56 3.03
C HIS A 67 4.52 4.88 3.27
N ASN A 68 4.04 4.71 4.51
CA ASN A 68 2.66 4.98 4.89
C ASN A 68 2.25 6.44 4.59
N GLN A 69 3.13 7.40 4.91
CA GLN A 69 2.87 8.79 4.60
C GLN A 69 2.72 9.03 3.09
N TRP A 70 3.57 8.43 2.25
CA TRP A 70 3.56 8.63 0.81
C TRP A 70 2.39 7.89 0.13
N VAL A 71 2.04 6.71 0.63
CA VAL A 71 0.82 5.97 0.24
C VAL A 71 -0.42 6.82 0.44
N LYS A 72 -0.56 7.48 1.60
CA LYS A 72 -1.66 8.42 1.88
C LYS A 72 -1.67 9.63 0.92
N GLN A 73 -0.51 10.06 0.42
CA GLN A 73 -0.45 11.09 -0.63
C GLN A 73 -0.87 10.55 -2.00
N ALA A 74 -0.47 9.32 -2.35
CA ALA A 74 -0.81 8.70 -3.63
C ALA A 74 -2.33 8.50 -3.79
N LEU A 75 -3.06 8.35 -2.69
CA LEU A 75 -4.52 8.21 -2.66
C LEU A 75 -5.28 9.54 -2.78
N LYS A 76 -4.60 10.70 -2.81
CA LYS A 76 -5.28 11.99 -2.90
C LYS A 76 -5.98 12.15 -4.24
N GLY A 77 -7.30 12.36 -4.18
CA GLY A 77 -8.12 12.55 -5.37
C GLY A 77 -8.51 11.25 -6.08
N VAL A 78 -8.15 10.10 -5.53
CA VAL A 78 -8.63 8.79 -5.97
C VAL A 78 -9.90 8.44 -5.19
N ASP A 79 -10.87 7.84 -5.87
CA ASP A 79 -12.15 7.46 -5.29
C ASP A 79 -12.10 5.98 -4.87
N TYR A 80 -12.11 5.73 -3.56
CA TYR A 80 -12.01 4.40 -2.96
C TYR A 80 -12.77 4.33 -1.64
N GLU A 81 -13.16 3.11 -1.26
CA GLU A 81 -13.62 2.79 0.09
C GLU A 81 -12.44 2.27 0.92
N TYR A 82 -12.41 2.63 2.20
CA TYR A 82 -11.33 2.31 3.12
C TYR A 82 -11.87 1.54 4.32
N ALA A 83 -11.23 0.42 4.64
CA ALA A 83 -11.44 -0.29 5.89
C ALA A 83 -10.09 -0.53 6.58
N GLU A 84 -10.05 -0.27 7.88
CA GLU A 84 -8.95 -0.61 8.77
C GLU A 84 -9.54 -1.57 9.79
N TYR A 85 -8.88 -2.70 10.03
CA TYR A 85 -9.38 -3.68 10.97
C TYR A 85 -8.79 -3.47 12.36
#